data_AF-A0A8I0PA22-F1
#
_entry.id   AF-A0A8I0PA22-F1
#
_cell.length_a   1.000
_cell.length_b   1.000
_cell.length_c   1.000
_cell.angle_alpha   90.00
_cell.angle_beta   90.00
_cell.angle_gamma   90.00
#
_symmetry.space_group_name_H-M   'P 1'
#
loop_
_entity.id
_entity.type
_entity.pdbx_description
1 polymer ?
#
loop_
_entity_poly.entity_id
_entity_poly.type
_entity_poly.pdbx_seq_one_letter_code
_entity_poly.pdbx_strand_id
1 'polypeptide(L)'
;MLLVLSEVYAKAMEAELRALGAVASEALMVGGVEEIPGIQRVASDAGLRHALGGTLTSLNVRMAASWLQYCDDKRLTSPAANDSWRKWAASTSQPEQHNREPMSDEEVVAFIKEQITSSPGISRTRLLRALRDSGRACEQSRFAGLFIRTRGE
;
A
#
# COMPACT_ATOMS: atom_id res chain seq x y z
N MET A 1 -17.91 12.96 -9.93
CA MET A 1 -17.82 12.34 -8.60
C MET A 1 -16.46 11.67 -8.43
N LEU A 2 -15.84 11.80 -7.26
CA LEU A 2 -14.56 11.14 -6.93
C LEU A 2 -14.81 9.99 -5.95
N LEU A 3 -14.37 8.79 -6.30
CA LEU A 3 -14.42 7.59 -5.49
C LEU A 3 -13.00 7.15 -5.15
N VAL A 4 -12.77 6.76 -3.90
CA VAL A 4 -11.49 6.21 -3.45
C VAL A 4 -11.77 4.90 -2.73
N LEU A 5 -11.55 3.79 -3.42
CA LEU A 5 -11.98 2.47 -2.97
C LEU A 5 -10.82 1.48 -2.95
N SER A 6 -10.79 0.64 -1.92
CA SER A 6 -9.99 -0.59 -1.97
C SER A 6 -10.68 -1.60 -2.88
N GLU A 7 -9.96 -2.65 -3.26
CA GLU A 7 -10.53 -3.79 -4.01
C GLU A 7 -11.75 -4.39 -3.29
N VAL A 8 -11.67 -4.58 -1.97
CA VAL A 8 -12.74 -5.19 -1.17
C VAL A 8 -14.02 -4.33 -1.22
N TYR A 9 -13.88 -3.01 -1.07
CA TYR A 9 -15.04 -2.12 -1.14
C TYR A 9 -15.59 -1.99 -2.57
N ALA A 10 -14.73 -1.93 -3.59
CA ALA A 10 -15.19 -1.87 -4.97
C ALA A 10 -15.98 -3.14 -5.36
N LYS A 11 -15.54 -4.32 -4.92
CA LYS A 11 -16.27 -5.58 -5.11
C LYS A 11 -17.61 -5.59 -4.38
N ALA A 12 -17.64 -5.09 -3.14
CA ALA A 12 -18.87 -5.03 -2.36
C ALA A 12 -19.91 -4.05 -2.94
N MET A 13 -19.46 -3.04 -3.70
CA MET A 13 -20.30 -1.99 -4.29
C MET A 13 -20.49 -2.14 -5.81
N GLU A 14 -20.26 -3.33 -6.37
CA GLU A 14 -20.21 -3.52 -7.83
C GLU A 14 -21.49 -3.03 -8.52
N ALA A 15 -22.67 -3.38 -7.98
CA ALA A 15 -23.96 -2.99 -8.55
C ALA A 15 -24.15 -1.47 -8.52
N GLU A 16 -23.80 -0.82 -7.42
CA GLU A 16 -23.89 0.63 -7.25
C GLU A 16 -22.92 1.37 -8.18
N LEU A 17 -21.71 0.84 -8.34
CA LEU A 17 -20.71 1.41 -9.24
C LEU A 17 -21.15 1.28 -10.71
N ARG A 18 -21.75 0.15 -11.11
CA ARG A 18 -22.34 -0.01 -12.45
C ARG A 18 -23.51 0.95 -12.68
N ALA A 19 -24.41 1.06 -11.70
CA ALA A 19 -25.53 1.99 -11.75
C ALA A 19 -25.05 3.45 -11.86
N LEU A 20 -24.02 3.81 -11.10
CA LEU A 20 -23.38 5.13 -11.19
C LEU A 20 -22.77 5.37 -12.56
N GLY A 21 -22.00 4.43 -13.10
CA GLY A 21 -21.36 4.56 -14.41
C GLY A 21 -22.36 4.79 -15.56
N ALA A 22 -23.59 4.28 -15.42
CA ALA A 22 -24.65 4.50 -16.39
C ALA A 22 -25.25 5.91 -16.37
N VAL A 23 -25.14 6.65 -15.25
CA VAL A 23 -25.85 7.93 -15.06
C VAL A 23 -24.92 9.12 -14.79
N ALA A 24 -23.68 8.87 -14.37
CA ALA A 24 -22.73 9.93 -14.04
C ALA A 24 -22.29 10.66 -15.31
N SER A 25 -22.41 11.99 -15.32
CA SER A 25 -21.78 12.83 -16.34
C SER A 25 -20.25 12.83 -16.23
N GLU A 26 -19.75 12.64 -15.02
CA GLU A 26 -18.32 12.55 -14.72
C GLU A 26 -18.08 11.73 -13.45
N ALA A 27 -17.27 10.68 -13.54
CA ALA A 27 -16.89 9.86 -12.40
C ALA A 27 -15.43 9.37 -12.54
N LEU A 28 -14.66 9.54 -11.46
CA LEU A 28 -13.30 9.02 -11.33
C LEU A 28 -13.23 8.11 -10.12
N MET A 29 -12.65 6.93 -10.28
CA MET A 29 -12.35 5.99 -9.21
C MET A 29 -10.83 5.80 -9.07
N VAL A 30 -10.30 6.09 -7.89
CA VAL A 30 -8.92 5.74 -7.51
C VAL A 30 -8.93 4.42 -6.75
N GLY A 31 -8.19 3.45 -7.25
CA GLY A 31 -8.16 2.09 -6.75
C GLY A 31 -9.17 1.18 -7.42
N GLY A 32 -9.92 0.42 -6.63
CA GLY A 32 -10.82 -0.63 -7.12
C GLY A 32 -10.11 -1.78 -7.85
N VAL A 33 -10.89 -2.75 -8.34
CA VAL A 33 -10.36 -3.99 -8.93
C VAL A 33 -10.38 -3.99 -10.46
N GLU A 34 -11.43 -3.42 -11.05
CA GLU A 34 -11.70 -3.52 -12.48
C GLU A 34 -12.15 -2.19 -13.08
N GLU A 35 -12.10 -2.12 -14.41
CA GLU A 35 -12.67 -1.02 -15.19
C GLU A 35 -14.19 -1.11 -15.20
N ILE A 36 -14.87 0.02 -14.98
CA ILE A 36 -16.34 0.11 -14.97
C ILE A 36 -16.75 1.12 -16.04
N PRO A 37 -17.59 0.72 -17.03
CA PRO A 37 -18.06 1.64 -18.06
C PRO A 37 -18.67 2.91 -17.46
N GLY A 38 -18.27 4.08 -17.96
CA GLY A 38 -18.71 5.38 -17.46
C GLY A 38 -17.97 5.90 -16.21
N ILE A 39 -17.02 5.13 -15.67
CA ILE A 39 -16.14 5.56 -14.56
C ILE A 39 -14.69 5.46 -15.02
N GLN A 40 -13.99 6.58 -15.08
CA GLN A 40 -12.54 6.57 -15.35
C GLN A 40 -11.81 6.02 -14.13
N ARG A 41 -10.93 5.05 -14.33
CA ARG A 41 -10.16 4.44 -13.25
C ARG A 41 -8.71 4.90 -13.23
N VAL A 42 -8.22 5.13 -12.02
CA VAL A 42 -6.81 5.28 -11.68
C VAL A 42 -6.44 4.08 -10.80
N ALA A 43 -5.82 3.06 -11.37
CA ALA A 43 -5.48 1.84 -10.64
C ALA A 43 -4.55 2.12 -9.45
N SER A 44 -4.72 1.38 -8.36
CA SER A 44 -3.82 1.44 -7.19
C SER A 44 -2.39 1.14 -7.64
N ASP A 45 -1.42 1.97 -7.26
CA ASP A 45 0.00 1.74 -7.57
C ASP A 45 0.85 1.84 -6.29
N ALA A 46 1.22 0.67 -5.74
CA ALA A 46 2.05 0.56 -4.56
C ALA A 46 3.43 1.24 -4.71
N GLY A 47 3.95 1.32 -5.95
CA GLY A 47 5.25 1.93 -6.21
C GLY A 47 5.26 3.44 -6.03
N LEU A 48 4.10 4.09 -6.00
CA LEU A 48 3.99 5.53 -5.69
C LEU A 48 4.12 5.82 -4.19
N ARG A 49 4.14 4.81 -3.32
CA ARG A 49 4.24 5.00 -1.87
C ARG A 49 5.49 5.78 -1.46
N HIS A 50 6.62 5.61 -2.14
CA HIS A 50 7.84 6.34 -1.78
C HIS A 50 7.67 7.85 -1.98
N ALA A 51 7.07 8.26 -3.10
CA ALA A 51 6.83 9.67 -3.41
C ALA A 51 5.64 10.28 -2.66
N LEU A 52 4.58 9.51 -2.44
CA LEU A 52 3.38 9.96 -1.74
C LEU A 52 3.49 9.77 -0.21
N GLY A 53 4.52 9.10 0.28
CA GLY A 53 4.72 8.77 1.69
C GLY A 53 3.64 7.84 2.27
N GLY A 54 3.64 7.71 3.59
CA GLY A 54 2.64 6.98 4.37
C GLY A 54 2.63 5.45 4.19
N THR A 55 1.52 4.83 4.58
CA THR A 55 1.30 3.37 4.50
C THR A 55 0.49 2.99 3.26
N LEU A 56 0.57 1.73 2.82
CA LEU A 56 -0.24 1.22 1.70
C LEU A 56 -1.75 1.37 1.92
N THR A 57 -2.21 1.21 3.17
CA THR A 57 -3.65 1.33 3.53
C THR A 57 -4.26 2.68 3.16
N SER A 58 -3.46 3.74 3.19
CA SER A 58 -3.90 5.11 2.91
C SER A 58 -3.41 5.63 1.56
N LEU A 59 -2.81 4.76 0.74
CA LEU A 59 -2.18 5.15 -0.52
C LEU A 59 -3.20 5.67 -1.54
N ASN A 60 -4.34 4.99 -1.72
CA ASN A 60 -5.36 5.41 -2.70
C ASN A 60 -5.90 6.82 -2.41
N VAL A 61 -6.04 7.20 -1.13
CA VAL A 61 -6.45 8.56 -0.75
C VAL A 61 -5.40 9.59 -1.13
N ARG A 62 -4.11 9.27 -0.95
CA ARG A 62 -3.03 10.18 -1.36
C ARG A 62 -2.86 10.24 -2.87
N MET A 63 -3.07 9.13 -3.57
CA MET A 63 -3.13 9.11 -5.02
C MET A 63 -4.26 10.01 -5.51
N ALA A 64 -5.45 9.96 -4.90
CA ALA A 64 -6.55 10.84 -5.24
C ALA A 64 -6.22 12.32 -4.97
N ALA A 65 -5.60 12.64 -3.83
CA ALA A 65 -5.17 14.00 -3.52
C ALA A 65 -4.14 14.53 -4.53
N SER A 66 -3.18 13.68 -4.95
CA SER A 66 -2.20 14.02 -6.00
C SER A 66 -2.86 14.16 -7.37
N TRP A 67 -3.79 13.27 -7.73
CA TRP A 67 -4.56 13.37 -8.97
C TRP A 67 -5.26 14.72 -9.13
N LEU A 68 -5.87 15.23 -8.06
CA LEU A 68 -6.55 16.52 -8.06
C LEU A 68 -5.62 17.69 -8.39
N GLN A 69 -4.30 17.56 -8.17
CA GLN A 69 -3.31 18.58 -8.55
C GLN A 69 -3.10 18.67 -10.06
N TYR A 70 -3.50 17.65 -10.83
CA TYR A 70 -3.43 17.64 -12.30
C TYR A 70 -4.77 18.02 -12.97
N CYS A 71 -5.82 18.30 -12.19
CA CYS A 71 -7.14 18.65 -12.70
C CYS A 71 -7.27 20.17 -12.98
N ASP A 72 -6.44 20.71 -13.87
CA ASP A 72 -6.35 22.16 -14.14
C ASP A 72 -7.66 22.77 -14.67
N ASP A 73 -8.45 21.99 -15.42
CA ASP A 73 -9.73 22.39 -16.01
C ASP A 73 -10.94 22.08 -15.12
N LYS A 74 -10.70 21.76 -13.84
CA LYS A 74 -11.72 21.34 -12.86
C LYS A 74 -12.51 20.10 -13.28
N ARG A 75 -12.03 19.33 -14.26
CA ARG A 75 -12.61 18.05 -14.65
C ARG A 75 -11.76 16.91 -14.10
N LEU A 76 -12.40 16.02 -13.37
CA LEU A 76 -11.80 14.81 -12.81
C LEU A 76 -11.35 13.84 -13.89
N THR A 77 -12.03 13.82 -15.04
CA THR A 77 -11.77 12.87 -16.14
C THR A 77 -11.18 13.55 -17.37
N SER A 78 -10.47 14.66 -17.20
CA SER A 78 -9.81 15.35 -18.31
C SER A 78 -8.70 14.48 -18.91
N PRO A 79 -8.61 14.33 -20.25
CA PRO A 79 -7.49 13.64 -20.89
C PRO A 79 -6.13 14.22 -20.51
N ALA A 80 -6.05 15.54 -20.33
CA ALA A 80 -4.81 16.21 -19.92
C ALA A 80 -4.38 15.86 -18.49
N ALA A 81 -5.34 15.73 -17.57
CA ALA A 81 -5.08 15.27 -16.20
C ALA A 81 -4.57 13.83 -16.20
N ASN A 82 -5.20 12.96 -17.01
CA ASN A 82 -4.79 11.57 -17.17
C ASN A 82 -3.38 11.44 -17.75
N ASP A 83 -3.06 12.19 -18.80
CA ASP A 83 -1.73 12.15 -19.41
C ASP A 83 -0.65 12.67 -18.46
N SER A 84 -0.94 13.73 -17.72
CA SER A 84 0.00 14.30 -16.73
C SER A 84 0.23 13.33 -15.58
N TRP A 85 -0.84 12.74 -15.05
CA TRP A 85 -0.75 11.69 -14.04
C TRP A 85 0.07 10.50 -14.52
N ARG A 86 -0.22 9.97 -15.71
CA ARG A 86 0.49 8.81 -16.27
C ARG A 86 1.98 9.08 -16.44
N LYS A 87 2.36 10.27 -16.94
CA LYS A 87 3.76 10.67 -17.08
C LYS A 87 4.47 10.73 -15.72
N TRP A 88 3.86 11.39 -14.74
CA TRP A 88 4.43 11.50 -13.40
C TRP A 88 4.52 10.17 -12.67
N ALA A 89 3.46 9.35 -12.74
CA ALA A 89 3.43 8.03 -12.10
C ALA A 89 4.51 7.12 -12.71
N ALA A 90 4.65 7.11 -14.03
CA ALA A 90 5.69 6.32 -14.71
C ALA A 90 7.12 6.77 -14.35
N SER A 91 7.36 8.07 -14.14
CA SER A 91 8.69 8.57 -13.76
C SER A 91 9.04 8.36 -12.28
N THR A 92 8.04 8.06 -11.45
CA THR A 92 8.17 8.11 -9.98
C THR A 92 7.90 6.78 -9.31
N SER A 93 7.09 5.91 -9.92
CA SER A 93 6.73 4.61 -9.36
C SER A 93 7.98 3.75 -9.19
N GLN A 94 8.26 3.38 -7.95
CA GLN A 94 9.34 2.47 -7.58
C GLN A 94 8.70 1.18 -7.10
N PRO A 95 8.69 0.10 -7.90
CA PRO A 95 8.16 -1.19 -7.47
C PRO A 95 8.79 -1.57 -6.13
N GLU A 96 7.96 -1.90 -5.14
CA GLU A 96 8.43 -2.24 -3.80
C GLU A 96 9.14 -3.61 -3.85
N GLN A 97 10.43 -3.60 -4.22
CA GLN A 97 11.28 -4.78 -4.19
C GLN A 97 11.52 -5.13 -2.73
N HIS A 98 10.77 -6.13 -2.26
CA HIS A 98 11.06 -6.79 -1.00
C HIS A 98 12.24 -7.75 -1.20
N ASN A 99 13.43 -7.20 -1.45
CA ASN A 99 14.67 -7.96 -1.59
C ASN A 99 15.22 -8.35 -0.20
N ARG A 100 14.35 -8.91 0.65
CA ARG A 100 14.72 -9.31 2.00
C ARG A 100 15.17 -10.76 1.99
N GLU A 101 16.32 -11.03 2.60
CA GLU A 101 16.84 -12.39 2.71
C GLU A 101 16.00 -13.18 3.74
N PRO A 102 15.43 -14.33 3.36
CA PRO A 102 14.70 -15.19 4.29
C PRO A 102 15.66 -15.77 5.33
N MET A 103 15.27 -15.71 6.61
CA MET A 103 16.06 -16.29 7.70
C MET A 103 15.51 -17.66 8.14
N SER A 104 16.40 -18.53 8.64
CA SER A 104 16.05 -19.74 9.37
C SER A 104 15.51 -19.44 10.77
N ASP A 105 14.88 -20.42 11.43
CA ASP A 105 14.36 -20.23 12.80
C ASP A 105 15.50 -19.97 13.79
N GLU A 106 16.63 -20.64 13.60
CA GLU A 106 17.84 -20.51 14.43
C GLU A 106 18.42 -19.10 14.32
N GLU A 107 18.52 -18.56 13.11
CA GLU A 107 19.01 -17.20 12.86
C GLU A 107 18.08 -16.16 13.50
N VAL A 108 16.77 -16.36 13.41
CA VAL A 108 15.78 -15.46 14.03
C VAL A 108 15.87 -15.54 15.56
N VAL A 109 16.01 -16.74 16.15
CA VAL A 109 16.20 -16.91 17.59
C VAL A 109 17.49 -16.25 18.07
N ALA A 110 18.60 -16.44 17.35
CA ALA A 110 19.88 -15.81 17.67
C ALA A 110 19.75 -14.28 17.67
N PHE A 111 19.13 -13.71 16.63
CA PHE A 111 18.84 -12.29 16.55
C PHE A 111 17.96 -11.80 17.73
N ILE A 112 16.91 -12.54 18.09
CA ILE A 112 16.04 -12.18 19.20
C ILE A 112 16.82 -12.17 20.53
N LYS A 113 17.64 -13.20 20.79
CA LYS A 113 18.46 -13.29 22.01
C LYS A 113 19.40 -12.10 22.10
N GLU A 114 20.16 -11.82 21.05
CA GLU A 114 21.11 -10.69 21.00
C GLU A 114 20.45 -9.34 21.30
N GLN A 115 19.28 -9.08 20.70
CA GLN A 115 18.58 -7.82 20.86
C GLN A 115 17.91 -7.67 22.22
N ILE A 116 17.40 -8.75 22.81
CA ILE A 116 16.85 -8.74 24.17
C ILE A 116 17.97 -8.46 25.19
N THR A 117 19.14 -9.05 25.01
CA THR A 117 20.31 -8.79 25.85
C THR A 117 20.76 -7.33 25.74
N SER A 118 20.81 -6.80 24.51
CA SER A 118 21.25 -5.42 24.24
C SER A 118 20.22 -4.36 24.65
N SER A 119 18.93 -4.71 24.69
CA SER A 119 17.83 -3.81 25.03
C SER A 119 16.74 -4.53 25.80
N PRO A 120 16.93 -4.70 27.12
CA PRO A 120 15.94 -5.32 27.99
C PRO A 120 14.57 -4.62 27.88
N GLY A 121 13.51 -5.39 27.64
CA GLY A 121 12.14 -4.86 27.54
C GLY A 121 11.71 -4.39 26.14
N ILE A 122 12.54 -4.56 25.10
CA ILE A 122 12.12 -4.26 23.72
C ILE A 122 10.86 -5.03 23.33
N SER A 123 9.88 -4.33 22.74
CA SER A 123 8.64 -4.96 22.30
C SER A 123 8.84 -5.81 21.05
N ARG A 124 8.07 -6.90 20.93
CA ARG A 124 8.09 -7.79 19.76
C ARG A 124 7.92 -7.04 18.43
N THR A 125 7.01 -6.07 18.39
CA THR A 125 6.72 -5.29 17.17
C THR A 125 7.91 -4.39 16.80
N ARG A 126 8.58 -3.79 17.79
CA ARG A 126 9.79 -2.98 17.58
C ARG A 126 10.95 -3.86 17.10
N LEU A 127 11.09 -5.07 17.67
CA LEU A 127 12.11 -6.03 17.28
C LEU A 127 11.94 -6.55 15.84
N LEU A 128 10.71 -6.91 15.47
CA LEU A 128 10.38 -7.33 14.10
C LEU A 128 10.62 -6.21 13.09
N ARG A 129 10.37 -4.95 13.48
CA ARG A 129 10.68 -3.79 12.64
C ARG A 129 12.18 -3.64 12.44
N ALA A 130 12.99 -3.70 13.50
CA ALA A 130 14.44 -3.63 13.40
C ALA A 130 15.02 -4.75 12.50
N LEU A 131 14.48 -5.97 12.59
CA LEU A 131 14.87 -7.07 11.71
C LEU A 131 14.59 -6.74 10.23
N ARG A 132 13.40 -6.23 9.93
CA ARG A 132 12.99 -5.86 8.56
C ARG A 132 13.77 -4.66 8.02
N ASP A 133 14.08 -3.69 8.88
CA ASP A 133 14.88 -2.51 8.55
C ASP A 133 16.34 -2.91 8.27
N SER A 134 16.82 -4.03 8.84
CA SER A 134 18.13 -4.62 8.53
C SER A 134 18.17 -5.44 7.22
N GLY A 135 17.10 -5.41 6.41
CA GLY A 135 17.04 -6.13 5.13
C GLY A 135 16.71 -7.61 5.24
N ARG A 136 16.32 -8.11 6.42
CA ARG A 136 16.00 -9.54 6.65
C ARG A 136 14.49 -9.79 6.70
N ALA A 137 14.04 -10.97 6.27
CA ALA A 137 12.63 -11.35 6.25
C ALA A 137 12.29 -12.41 7.31
N CYS A 138 11.23 -12.13 8.06
CA CYS A 138 10.51 -13.12 8.86
C CYS A 138 9.00 -12.79 8.84
N GLU A 139 8.18 -13.82 8.65
CA GLU A 139 6.73 -13.71 8.77
C GLU A 139 6.33 -13.28 10.18
N GLN A 140 5.29 -12.47 10.31
CA GLN A 140 4.91 -11.90 11.61
C GLN A 140 4.41 -12.95 12.60
N SER A 141 3.68 -13.96 12.12
CA SER A 141 3.19 -15.11 12.91
C SER A 141 4.37 -15.97 13.38
N ARG A 142 5.26 -16.33 12.47
CA ARG A 142 6.49 -17.10 12.75
C ARG A 142 7.38 -16.38 13.77
N PHE A 143 7.66 -15.09 13.56
CA PHE A 143 8.41 -14.28 14.50
C PHE A 143 7.75 -14.21 15.89
N ALA A 144 6.41 -14.18 15.96
CA ALA A 144 5.70 -14.17 17.23
C ALA A 144 5.89 -15.47 18.02
N GLY A 145 5.79 -16.61 17.36
CA GLY A 145 6.06 -17.92 17.99
C GLY A 145 7.49 -18.02 18.52
N LEU A 146 8.47 -17.63 17.69
CA LEU A 146 9.89 -17.66 18.06
C LEU A 146 10.20 -16.71 19.22
N PHE A 147 9.65 -15.50 19.21
CA PHE A 147 9.85 -14.53 20.31
C PHE A 147 9.31 -15.03 21.65
N ILE A 148 8.15 -15.68 21.66
CA ILE A 148 7.58 -16.28 22.88
C ILE A 148 8.48 -17.41 23.37
N ARG A 149 8.90 -18.31 22.48
CA ARG A 149 9.82 -19.42 22.81
C ARG A 149 11.12 -18.90 23.42
N THR A 150 11.74 -17.90 22.80
CA THR A 150 13.02 -17.34 23.25
C THR A 150 12.95 -16.57 24.57
N ARG A 151 11.79 -15.99 24.94
CA ARG A 151 11.61 -15.33 26.24
C ARG A 151 11.16 -16.26 27.36
N GLY A 152 10.61 -17.42 27.00
CA GLY A 152 10.17 -18.45 27.94
C GLY A 152 11.27 -19.45 28.31
N GLU A 153 12.35 -19.51 27.51
CA GLU A 153 13.66 -20.10 27.85
C GLU A 153 14.45 -19.18 28.78
#